data_AF-A0AB40DDG4-F1
#
_entry.id   AF-A0AB40DDG4-F1
#
_cell.length_a   1.000
_cell.length_b   1.000
_cell.length_c   1.000
_cell.angle_alpha   90.00
_cell.angle_beta   90.00
_cell.angle_gamma   90.00
#
_symmetry.space_group_name_H-M   'P 1'
#
loop_
_entity.id
_entity.type
_entity.pdbx_description
1 polymer ?
#
loop_
_entity_poly.entity_id
_entity_poly.type
_entity_poly.pdbx_seq_one_letter_code
_entity_poly.pdbx_strand_id
1 'polypeptide(L)'
;MDSAQEDGTCTDVFLVTANVGSLFEDPERLLQLWLHEFLAKISHVQPRFLALHLQEVGGKTYEKSMEYVQEFIRCLCDAPEMGDFTCVHIFMDEDFKSAEHFTALGSLYFVHKDVASLKIWNFLTHSWEESLQDVKDKHIYSGNIETIATKEKSKFPQHFFPECKWSRKGFMRTRWEINGTVIDLVNIHLFHDASNLAACENFPSVYCKTRRRALVHTIERFHLDEQNGTVPFFLFGDFNFRCDTEGVVKELTENLTPHRVQNVKNENDKIHYRNSTGNNVLTVGKKEFSHADHQLKFKEDWLKKFDRELEPLKDVLVEYPIKFVPSYPFEEDPEMPTDYMSTRCPAWCDRILMSPQVHEIIRSDDWTYGMIGEAVCMGDHKPVYLTVRLKPNKGPSDPTGVSQLPESLSNLVNQALNDDSLWMEQSVVDDSNASNSSVAKSRYILMKKGASSPCKEAPDEAGALAIKSDGLDTESAMLLKETTV
;
A
#
# COMPACT_ATOMS: atom_id res chain seq x y z
N MET A 1 -21.42 23.60 27.71
CA MET A 1 -21.25 24.64 26.67
C MET A 1 -20.08 24.33 25.75
N ASP A 2 -19.12 23.48 26.15
CA ASP A 2 -17.93 23.16 25.33
C ASP A 2 -18.16 22.19 24.15
N SER A 3 -19.05 21.20 24.26
CA SER A 3 -19.23 20.20 23.19
C SER A 3 -19.86 20.74 21.90
N ALA A 4 -20.71 21.76 21.99
CA ALA A 4 -21.35 22.38 20.82
C ALA A 4 -20.41 23.36 20.08
N GLN A 5 -19.37 23.85 20.74
CA GLN A 5 -18.39 24.76 20.15
C GLN A 5 -17.24 23.98 19.47
N GLU A 6 -16.89 22.79 19.97
CA GLU A 6 -16.02 21.84 19.27
C GLU A 6 -16.66 21.28 17.97
N ASP A 7 -17.99 21.12 17.92
CA ASP A 7 -18.69 20.54 16.76
C ASP A 7 -18.57 21.40 15.49
N GLY A 8 -18.56 22.72 15.62
CA GLY A 8 -18.43 23.66 14.50
C GLY A 8 -16.99 23.85 13.99
N THR A 9 -16.00 23.18 14.57
CA THR A 9 -14.57 23.36 14.23
C THR A 9 -13.89 22.10 13.73
N CYS A 10 -14.59 20.96 13.72
CA CYS A 10 -14.10 19.74 13.10
C CYS A 10 -14.09 19.86 11.57
N THR A 11 -13.18 19.15 10.93
CA THR A 11 -13.07 19.13 9.45
C THR A 11 -13.59 17.79 8.93
N ASP A 12 -14.58 17.83 8.03
CA ASP A 12 -15.06 16.64 7.32
C ASP A 12 -14.01 16.21 6.28
N VAL A 13 -13.40 15.05 6.50
CA VAL A 13 -12.35 14.47 5.66
C VAL A 13 -12.91 13.28 4.88
N PHE A 14 -12.67 13.23 3.58
CA PHE A 14 -13.04 12.15 2.68
C PHE A 14 -11.79 11.55 2.05
N LEU A 15 -11.46 10.32 2.44
CA LEU A 15 -10.31 9.56 1.98
C LEU A 15 -10.79 8.49 1.00
N VAL A 16 -10.19 8.44 -0.18
CA VAL A 16 -10.57 7.49 -1.24
C VAL A 16 -9.32 6.84 -1.81
N THR A 17 -9.32 5.53 -1.93
CA THR A 17 -8.33 4.78 -2.71
C THR A 17 -8.99 4.14 -3.93
N ALA A 18 -8.31 4.19 -5.07
CA ALA A 18 -8.76 3.54 -6.30
C ALA A 18 -7.57 3.05 -7.13
N ASN A 19 -7.51 1.74 -7.38
CA ASN A 19 -6.72 1.21 -8.48
C ASN A 19 -7.47 1.52 -9.79
N VAL A 20 -6.85 2.34 -10.64
CA VAL A 20 -7.45 2.89 -11.87
C VAL A 20 -6.90 2.24 -13.14
N GLY A 21 -6.27 1.07 -13.01
CA GLY A 21 -5.63 0.35 -14.11
C GLY A 21 -6.55 0.11 -15.32
N SER A 22 -7.82 -0.22 -15.06
CA SER A 22 -8.85 -0.44 -16.09
C SER A 22 -9.29 0.84 -16.81
N LEU A 23 -9.34 1.97 -16.10
CA LEU A 23 -10.02 3.18 -16.60
C LEU A 23 -9.40 3.72 -17.87
N PHE A 24 -8.08 3.63 -17.97
CA PHE A 24 -7.34 4.16 -19.11
C PHE A 24 -7.25 3.19 -20.30
N GLU A 25 -7.77 1.96 -20.17
CA GLU A 25 -7.89 1.01 -21.29
C GLU A 25 -9.22 1.16 -22.04
N ASP A 26 -10.27 1.72 -21.42
CA ASP A 26 -11.56 2.06 -22.04
C ASP A 26 -12.04 3.46 -21.57
N PRO A 27 -11.39 4.55 -22.04
CA PRO A 27 -11.72 5.91 -21.61
C PRO A 27 -13.10 6.41 -22.08
N GLU A 28 -13.66 5.82 -23.14
CA GLU A 28 -14.97 6.24 -23.65
C GLU A 28 -16.12 5.77 -22.75
N ARG A 29 -15.98 4.60 -22.11
CA ARG A 29 -17.02 4.02 -21.26
C ARG A 29 -16.65 4.07 -19.78
N LEU A 30 -15.56 3.40 -19.38
CA LEU A 30 -15.25 3.17 -17.96
C LEU A 30 -14.85 4.47 -17.25
N LEU A 31 -14.01 5.30 -17.88
CA LEU A 31 -13.60 6.57 -17.29
C LEU A 31 -14.78 7.51 -17.03
N GLN A 32 -15.74 7.58 -17.95
CA GLN A 32 -16.93 8.43 -17.82
C GLN A 32 -17.85 7.93 -16.70
N LEU A 33 -18.12 6.63 -16.65
CA LEU A 33 -18.89 6.01 -15.57
C LEU A 33 -18.23 6.25 -14.21
N TRP A 34 -16.91 6.07 -14.14
CA TRP A 34 -16.14 6.27 -12.92
C TRP A 34 -16.21 7.72 -12.44
N LEU A 35 -15.97 8.69 -13.33
CA LEU A 35 -16.04 10.12 -13.00
C LEU A 35 -17.43 10.49 -12.50
N HIS A 36 -18.48 10.01 -13.16
CA HIS A 36 -19.87 10.28 -12.77
C HIS A 36 -20.16 9.80 -11.34
N GLU A 37 -19.88 8.53 -11.03
CA GLU A 37 -20.13 7.95 -9.71
C GLU A 37 -19.28 8.60 -8.62
N PHE A 38 -18.02 8.93 -8.94
CA PHE A 38 -17.12 9.60 -8.00
C PHE A 38 -17.58 11.02 -7.67
N LEU A 39 -17.92 11.83 -8.67
CA LEU A 39 -18.42 13.20 -8.49
C LEU A 39 -19.79 13.21 -7.79
N ALA A 40 -20.67 12.25 -8.11
CA ALA A 40 -21.93 12.07 -7.40
C ALA A 40 -21.71 11.73 -5.91
N LYS A 41 -20.70 10.91 -5.60
CA LYS A 41 -20.33 10.62 -4.21
C LYS A 41 -19.80 11.87 -3.49
N ILE A 42 -18.97 12.68 -4.14
CA ILE A 42 -18.48 13.95 -3.57
C ILE A 42 -19.66 14.88 -3.28
N SER A 43 -20.61 15.02 -4.21
CA SER A 43 -21.82 15.84 -4.02
C SER A 43 -22.66 15.38 -2.84
N HIS A 44 -22.70 14.08 -2.56
CA HIS A 44 -23.42 13.51 -1.44
C HIS A 44 -22.68 13.71 -0.10
N VAL A 45 -21.37 13.48 -0.08
CA VAL A 45 -20.54 13.56 1.15
C VAL A 45 -20.24 15.01 1.54
N GLN A 46 -20.09 15.90 0.57
CA GLN A 46 -19.75 17.33 0.74
C GLN A 46 -18.54 17.59 1.67
N PRO A 47 -17.39 16.92 1.46
CA PRO A 47 -16.26 17.02 2.37
C PRO A 47 -15.62 18.41 2.33
N ARG A 48 -14.94 18.76 3.42
CA ARG A 48 -14.09 19.97 3.47
C ARG A 48 -12.66 19.69 3.00
N PHE A 49 -12.19 18.45 3.17
CA PHE A 49 -10.90 17.99 2.66
C PHE A 49 -11.07 16.63 1.99
N LEU A 50 -10.67 16.51 0.72
CA LEU A 50 -10.71 15.28 -0.06
C LEU A 50 -9.29 14.83 -0.39
N ALA A 51 -8.96 13.59 -0.05
CA ALA A 51 -7.75 12.91 -0.50
C ALA A 51 -8.13 11.71 -1.37
N LEU A 52 -7.71 11.72 -2.63
CA LEU A 52 -7.87 10.65 -3.60
C LEU A 52 -6.50 10.06 -3.94
N HIS A 53 -6.30 8.81 -3.58
CA HIS A 53 -5.09 8.04 -3.86
C HIS A 53 -5.36 7.05 -4.98
N LEU A 54 -4.54 7.13 -6.03
CA LEU A 54 -4.66 6.33 -7.23
C LEU A 54 -3.48 5.38 -7.35
N GLN A 55 -3.77 4.15 -7.78
CA GLN A 55 -2.76 3.17 -8.16
C GLN A 55 -2.95 2.78 -9.63
N GLU A 56 -1.87 2.37 -10.29
CA GLU A 56 -1.86 2.07 -11.73
C GLU A 56 -2.29 3.25 -12.61
N VAL A 57 -1.82 4.46 -12.24
CA VAL A 57 -1.91 5.64 -13.09
C VAL A 57 -1.32 5.34 -14.47
N GLY A 58 -2.06 5.72 -15.51
CA GLY A 58 -1.72 5.44 -16.89
C GLY A 58 -2.13 4.04 -17.36
N GLY A 59 -2.67 3.18 -16.50
CA GLY A 59 -3.26 1.91 -16.90
C GLY A 59 -2.31 0.71 -16.87
N LYS A 60 -2.86 -0.43 -17.31
CA LYS A 60 -2.13 -1.70 -17.47
C LYS A 60 -1.11 -1.59 -18.63
N THR A 61 -1.43 -0.79 -19.64
CA THR A 61 -0.60 -0.53 -20.84
C THR A 61 -0.09 0.91 -20.92
N TYR A 62 0.51 1.40 -19.82
CA TYR A 62 0.88 2.80 -19.60
C TYR A 62 1.59 3.54 -20.74
N GLU A 63 2.38 2.86 -21.59
CA GLU A 63 3.04 3.50 -22.74
C GLU A 63 2.04 4.08 -23.77
N LYS A 64 0.82 3.56 -23.80
CA LYS A 64 -0.25 3.97 -24.73
C LYS A 64 -1.31 4.82 -24.05
N SER A 65 -1.61 4.54 -22.79
CA SER A 65 -2.77 5.09 -22.09
C SER A 65 -2.47 6.30 -21.19
N MET A 66 -1.19 6.67 -21.01
CA MET A 66 -0.81 7.85 -20.21
C MET A 66 -1.39 9.17 -20.76
N GLU A 67 -1.70 9.25 -22.07
CA GLU A 67 -2.28 10.46 -22.67
C GLU A 67 -3.65 10.84 -22.07
N TYR A 68 -4.40 9.86 -21.56
CA TYR A 68 -5.72 10.08 -20.96
C TYR A 68 -5.66 10.61 -19.52
N VAL A 69 -4.50 10.52 -18.85
CA VAL A 69 -4.35 10.93 -17.45
C VAL A 69 -4.55 12.45 -17.31
N GLN A 70 -4.01 13.24 -18.24
CA GLN A 70 -4.18 14.69 -18.22
C GLN A 70 -5.63 15.11 -18.42
N GLU A 71 -6.35 14.43 -19.33
CA GLU A 71 -7.76 14.68 -19.58
C GLU A 71 -8.63 14.26 -18.37
N PHE A 72 -8.30 13.15 -17.72
CA PHE A 72 -8.95 12.73 -16.48
C PHE A 72 -8.82 13.78 -15.37
N ILE A 73 -7.60 14.29 -15.13
CA ILE A 73 -7.35 15.35 -14.13
C ILE A 73 -8.11 16.62 -14.49
N ARG A 74 -8.11 17.00 -15.78
CA ARG A 74 -8.84 18.17 -16.26
C ARG A 74 -10.34 18.03 -16.00
N CYS A 75 -10.95 16.93 -16.41
CA CYS A 75 -12.37 16.63 -16.18
C CYS A 75 -12.72 16.64 -14.69
N LEU A 76 -11.87 16.08 -13.84
CA LEU A 76 -12.07 16.10 -12.39
C LEU A 76 -12.01 17.52 -11.83
N CYS A 77 -10.97 18.29 -12.17
CA CYS A 77 -10.78 19.66 -11.67
C CYS A 77 -11.83 20.66 -12.18
N ASP A 78 -12.34 20.47 -13.39
CA ASP A 78 -13.32 21.35 -14.03
C ASP A 78 -14.78 21.00 -13.68
N ALA A 79 -15.01 19.88 -12.98
CA ALA A 79 -16.33 19.43 -12.63
C ALA A 79 -17.07 20.45 -11.73
N PRO A 80 -18.37 20.74 -11.98
CA PRO A 80 -19.13 21.70 -11.17
C PRO A 80 -19.14 21.38 -9.68
N GLU A 81 -19.18 20.09 -9.33
CA GLU A 81 -19.12 19.56 -7.97
C GLU A 81 -17.84 19.96 -7.22
N MET A 82 -16.78 20.28 -7.97
CA MET A 82 -15.49 20.66 -7.44
C MET A 82 -15.31 22.18 -7.29
N GLY A 83 -16.31 22.99 -7.68
CA GLY A 83 -16.19 24.45 -7.80
C GLY A 83 -15.81 25.19 -6.51
N ASP A 84 -16.15 24.64 -5.34
CA ASP A 84 -15.81 25.22 -4.03
C ASP A 84 -14.49 24.69 -3.44
N PHE A 85 -13.82 23.74 -4.11
CA PHE A 85 -12.47 23.30 -3.77
C PHE A 85 -11.45 24.25 -4.41
N THR A 86 -11.09 25.28 -3.66
CA THR A 86 -10.25 26.37 -4.16
C THR A 86 -8.76 26.07 -4.10
N CYS A 87 -8.34 25.11 -3.27
CA CYS A 87 -6.96 24.63 -3.23
C CYS A 87 -6.85 23.19 -3.74
N VAL A 88 -5.90 22.95 -4.64
CA VAL A 88 -5.70 21.66 -5.32
C VAL A 88 -4.22 21.31 -5.33
N HIS A 89 -3.88 20.11 -4.82
CA HIS A 89 -2.52 19.57 -4.87
C HIS A 89 -2.55 18.17 -5.49
N ILE A 90 -1.86 18.01 -6.61
CA ILE A 90 -1.86 16.77 -7.38
C ILE A 90 -0.42 16.35 -7.65
N PHE A 91 -0.10 15.10 -7.31
CA PHE A 91 1.17 14.46 -7.60
C PHE A 91 0.91 13.21 -8.43
N MET A 92 1.32 13.20 -9.70
CA MET A 92 1.12 12.09 -10.62
C MET A 92 2.48 11.58 -11.10
N ASP A 93 2.81 10.35 -10.68
CA ASP A 93 4.04 9.70 -11.10
C ASP A 93 3.83 9.07 -12.48
N GLU A 94 4.22 9.79 -13.54
CA GLU A 94 4.01 9.37 -14.94
C GLU A 94 5.35 9.04 -15.65
N ASP A 95 6.49 9.19 -14.95
CA ASP A 95 7.82 8.96 -15.52
C ASP A 95 8.18 7.47 -15.66
N PHE A 96 7.48 6.78 -16.56
CA PHE A 96 7.73 5.38 -16.86
C PHE A 96 9.11 5.10 -17.49
N LYS A 97 9.85 6.14 -17.89
CA LYS A 97 11.23 6.01 -18.40
C LYS A 97 12.22 5.78 -17.26
N SER A 98 11.89 6.24 -16.05
CA SER A 98 12.70 6.04 -14.86
C SER A 98 12.32 4.74 -14.15
N ALA A 99 12.81 3.63 -14.70
CA ALA A 99 12.40 2.33 -14.21
C ALA A 99 12.86 2.02 -12.76
N GLU A 100 13.84 2.75 -12.22
CA GLU A 100 14.28 2.67 -10.82
C GLU A 100 13.34 3.40 -9.84
N HIS A 101 12.60 4.41 -10.30
CA HIS A 101 11.81 5.28 -9.42
C HIS A 101 10.30 5.26 -9.69
N PHE A 102 9.88 4.77 -10.86
CA PHE A 102 8.48 4.76 -11.28
C PHE A 102 7.60 3.83 -10.45
N THR A 103 6.50 4.38 -9.93
CA THR A 103 5.50 3.73 -9.07
C THR A 103 4.08 3.75 -9.66
N ALA A 104 3.81 4.57 -10.67
CA ALA A 104 2.45 4.78 -11.20
C ALA A 104 1.41 5.13 -10.10
N LEU A 105 1.85 5.83 -9.04
CA LEU A 105 1.00 6.34 -7.98
C LEU A 105 0.53 7.75 -8.30
N GLY A 106 -0.72 8.05 -7.99
CA GLY A 106 -1.29 9.38 -8.03
C GLY A 106 -1.82 9.79 -6.65
N SER A 107 -1.54 11.00 -6.20
CA SER A 107 -2.12 11.54 -4.96
C SER A 107 -2.72 12.90 -5.25
N LEU A 108 -4.05 13.02 -5.12
CA LEU A 108 -4.82 14.22 -5.41
C LEU A 108 -5.49 14.70 -4.13
N TYR A 109 -5.32 15.97 -3.82
CA TYR A 109 -5.88 16.60 -2.63
C TYR A 109 -6.66 17.84 -3.06
N PHE A 110 -7.94 17.89 -2.66
CA PHE A 110 -8.83 19.01 -2.92
C PHE A 110 -9.31 19.57 -1.59
N VAL A 111 -9.16 20.88 -1.41
CA VAL A 111 -9.48 21.56 -0.16
C VAL A 111 -10.54 22.62 -0.40
N HIS A 112 -11.65 22.49 0.33
CA HIS A 112 -12.79 23.39 0.25
C HIS A 112 -12.43 24.76 0.84
N LYS A 113 -12.98 25.83 0.27
CA LYS A 113 -12.79 27.24 0.71
C LYS A 113 -13.12 27.54 2.18
N ASP A 114 -13.73 26.59 2.89
CA ASP A 114 -14.14 26.74 4.30
C ASP A 114 -13.10 26.21 5.28
N VAL A 115 -12.04 25.55 4.79
CA VAL A 115 -10.90 25.17 5.63
C VAL A 115 -10.13 26.44 6.00
N ALA A 116 -10.03 26.72 7.30
CA ALA A 116 -9.51 27.99 7.82
C ALA A 116 -7.98 28.06 7.81
N SER A 117 -7.30 26.94 8.01
CA SER A 117 -5.83 26.85 7.97
C SER A 117 -5.41 25.56 7.29
N LEU A 118 -4.47 25.69 6.34
CA LEU A 118 -3.89 24.58 5.61
C LEU A 118 -2.38 24.80 5.48
N LYS A 119 -1.58 23.76 5.74
CA LYS A 119 -0.15 23.74 5.41
C LYS A 119 0.23 22.37 4.88
N ILE A 120 1.23 22.33 4.00
CA ILE A 120 1.91 21.10 3.59
C ILE A 120 3.34 21.11 4.11
N TRP A 121 3.84 19.95 4.53
CA TRP A 121 5.22 19.81 4.98
C TRP A 121 6.17 19.65 3.81
N ASN A 122 7.34 20.27 3.92
CA ASN A 122 8.46 20.05 3.03
C ASN A 122 9.43 19.06 3.69
N PHE A 123 9.55 17.86 3.11
CA PHE A 123 10.37 16.77 3.62
C PHE A 123 11.88 16.99 3.43
N LEU A 124 12.29 17.98 2.62
CA LEU A 124 13.69 18.31 2.38
C LEU A 124 14.19 19.44 3.29
N THR A 125 13.34 20.43 3.58
CA THR A 125 13.68 21.54 4.48
C THR A 125 13.24 21.27 5.92
N HIS A 126 12.43 20.23 6.14
CA HIS A 126 11.87 19.87 7.44
C HIS A 126 11.08 21.02 8.06
N SER A 127 10.25 21.66 7.24
CA SER A 127 9.44 22.82 7.64
C SER A 127 8.13 22.86 6.89
N TRP A 128 7.15 23.61 7.43
CA TRP A 128 5.92 23.91 6.72
C TRP A 128 6.19 24.88 5.56
N GLU A 129 5.54 24.66 4.42
CA GLU A 129 5.57 25.61 3.30
C GLU A 129 4.86 26.92 3.69
N GLU A 130 5.56 28.05 3.52
CA GLU A 130 5.00 29.38 3.79
C GLU A 130 3.98 29.81 2.73
N SER A 131 4.08 29.25 1.52
CA SER A 131 3.30 29.63 0.34
C SER A 131 1.84 29.18 0.39
N LEU A 132 1.48 28.19 1.20
CA LEU A 132 0.13 27.60 1.24
C LEU A 132 -0.83 28.26 2.23
N GLN A 133 -0.49 29.45 2.74
CA GLN A 133 -1.40 30.21 3.60
C GLN A 133 -2.65 30.69 2.82
N ASP A 134 -2.58 30.77 1.49
CA ASP A 134 -3.70 31.15 0.64
C ASP A 134 -4.46 29.91 0.14
N VAL A 135 -5.74 29.78 0.54
CA VAL A 135 -6.62 28.64 0.20
C VAL A 135 -7.03 28.61 -1.29
N LYS A 136 -6.34 29.33 -2.18
CA LYS A 136 -6.71 29.52 -3.60
C LYS A 136 -5.69 28.99 -4.61
N ASP A 137 -4.75 28.16 -4.16
CA ASP A 137 -3.64 27.71 -5.01
C ASP A 137 -3.87 26.34 -5.66
N LYS A 138 -3.42 26.20 -6.91
CA LYS A 138 -3.47 24.95 -7.68
C LYS A 138 -2.05 24.52 -8.06
N HIS A 139 -1.60 23.41 -7.49
CA HIS A 139 -0.32 22.78 -7.77
C HIS A 139 -0.55 21.40 -8.39
N ILE A 140 -0.25 21.25 -9.67
CA ILE A 140 -0.39 19.99 -10.40
C ILE A 140 0.99 19.59 -10.92
N TYR A 141 1.54 18.52 -10.35
CA TYR A 141 2.81 17.93 -10.74
C TYR A 141 2.56 16.61 -11.48
N SER A 142 2.96 16.55 -12.74
CA SER A 142 2.89 15.34 -13.58
C SER A 142 4.22 15.07 -14.28
N GLY A 143 4.44 13.82 -14.70
CA GLY A 143 5.71 13.37 -15.26
C GLY A 143 6.69 12.91 -14.19
N ASN A 144 7.90 13.45 -14.21
CA ASN A 144 8.90 13.17 -13.17
C ASN A 144 8.65 14.07 -11.97
N ILE A 145 8.39 13.44 -10.82
CA ILE A 145 8.06 14.12 -9.57
C ILE A 145 9.11 13.88 -8.48
N GLU A 146 10.30 13.37 -8.79
CA GLU A 146 11.33 13.03 -7.78
C GLU A 146 11.80 14.24 -6.97
N THR A 147 11.88 15.40 -7.61
CA THR A 147 12.42 16.63 -6.99
C THR A 147 11.39 17.42 -6.19
N ILE A 148 10.14 16.95 -6.13
CA ILE A 148 9.06 17.65 -5.43
C ILE A 148 9.17 17.40 -3.92
N ALA A 149 9.56 18.43 -3.18
CA ALA A 149 9.94 18.32 -1.76
C ALA A 149 8.76 18.12 -0.80
N THR A 150 7.55 18.48 -1.22
CA THR A 150 6.33 18.42 -0.39
C THR A 150 5.65 17.04 -0.37
N LYS A 151 6.36 16.04 -0.91
CA LYS A 151 6.01 14.64 -0.81
C LYS A 151 7.28 13.81 -0.61
N GLU A 152 7.14 12.68 0.04
CA GLU A 152 8.11 11.61 0.02
C GLU A 152 7.58 10.47 -0.85
N LYS A 153 8.40 9.93 -1.75
CA LYS A 153 8.03 8.77 -2.58
C LYS A 153 9.15 7.75 -2.54
N SER A 154 8.80 6.48 -2.48
CA SER A 154 9.78 5.40 -2.61
C SER A 154 9.18 4.20 -3.34
N LYS A 155 9.93 3.68 -4.30
CA LYS A 155 9.65 2.39 -4.93
C LYS A 155 10.24 1.27 -4.06
N PHE A 156 9.52 0.16 -3.92
CA PHE A 156 10.03 -0.96 -3.13
C PHE A 156 11.28 -1.58 -3.77
N PRO A 157 12.29 -1.96 -2.96
CA PRO A 157 13.49 -2.63 -3.46
C PRO A 157 13.16 -3.92 -4.22
N GLN A 158 13.92 -4.21 -5.28
CA GLN A 158 13.67 -5.40 -6.11
C GLN A 158 13.83 -6.71 -5.35
N HIS A 159 14.70 -6.75 -4.33
CA HIS A 159 14.91 -7.96 -3.53
C HIS A 159 13.68 -8.33 -2.67
N PHE A 160 12.70 -7.43 -2.48
CA PHE A 160 11.45 -7.77 -1.82
C PHE A 160 10.55 -8.66 -2.68
N PHE A 161 10.72 -8.62 -4.01
CA PHE A 161 9.95 -9.45 -4.92
C PHE A 161 10.77 -9.90 -6.15
N PRO A 162 11.77 -10.80 -5.98
CA PRO A 162 12.78 -11.06 -7.00
C PRO A 162 12.28 -11.83 -8.22
N GLU A 163 11.17 -12.57 -8.08
CA GLU A 163 10.48 -13.19 -9.22
C GLU A 163 9.95 -12.14 -10.21
N CYS A 164 9.81 -10.89 -9.79
CA CYS A 164 9.34 -9.78 -10.61
C CYS A 164 10.51 -8.95 -11.12
N LYS A 165 10.81 -9.10 -12.41
CA LYS A 165 11.87 -8.35 -13.09
C LYS A 165 11.61 -6.84 -13.15
N TRP A 166 10.33 -6.44 -13.17
CA TRP A 166 9.92 -5.05 -13.25
C TRP A 166 8.66 -4.83 -12.42
N SER A 167 8.76 -4.03 -11.37
CA SER A 167 7.65 -3.67 -10.48
C SER A 167 7.41 -2.17 -10.50
N ARG A 168 6.16 -1.77 -10.27
CA ARG A 168 5.75 -0.37 -10.03
C ARG A 168 5.25 -0.18 -8.58
N LYS A 169 5.54 -1.14 -7.69
CA LYS A 169 5.03 -1.13 -6.31
C LYS A 169 5.86 -0.17 -5.44
N GLY A 170 5.21 0.58 -4.57
CA GLY A 170 5.85 1.60 -3.75
C GLY A 170 4.84 2.32 -2.85
N PHE A 171 5.28 3.43 -2.27
CA PHE A 171 4.42 4.33 -1.51
C PHE A 171 4.73 5.80 -1.81
N MET A 172 3.78 6.68 -1.50
CA MET A 172 3.91 8.13 -1.54
C MET A 172 3.27 8.74 -0.29
N ARG A 173 4.04 9.46 0.52
CA ARG A 173 3.61 10.14 1.75
C ARG A 173 3.56 11.65 1.53
N THR A 174 2.50 12.27 2.03
CA THR A 174 2.41 13.73 2.21
C THR A 174 2.01 14.02 3.66
N ARG A 175 2.39 15.20 4.16
CA ARG A 175 2.04 15.63 5.51
C ARG A 175 1.31 16.96 5.46
N TRP A 176 0.20 17.02 6.18
CA TRP A 176 -0.72 18.15 6.18
C TRP A 176 -0.97 18.65 7.59
N GLU A 177 -1.07 19.97 7.76
CA GLU A 177 -1.72 20.61 8.90
C GLU A 177 -3.07 21.14 8.42
N ILE A 178 -4.17 20.60 8.95
CA ILE A 178 -5.54 20.97 8.59
C ILE A 178 -6.22 21.52 9.84
N ASN A 179 -6.53 22.82 9.85
CA ASN A 179 -7.11 23.52 11.01
C ASN A 179 -6.32 23.24 12.31
N GLY A 180 -4.99 23.29 12.21
CA GLY A 180 -4.06 23.04 13.31
C GLY A 180 -3.83 21.56 13.64
N THR A 181 -4.44 20.63 12.90
CA THR A 181 -4.24 19.19 13.11
C THR A 181 -3.29 18.56 12.10
N VAL A 182 -2.25 17.89 12.60
CA VAL A 182 -1.19 17.32 11.77
C VAL A 182 -1.44 15.84 11.49
N ILE A 183 -1.45 15.47 10.21
CA ILE A 183 -1.59 14.08 9.74
C ILE A 183 -0.68 13.77 8.56
N ASP A 184 -0.25 12.51 8.45
CA ASP A 184 0.30 11.96 7.21
C ASP A 184 -0.80 11.25 6.41
N LEU A 185 -0.78 11.45 5.09
CA LEU A 185 -1.59 10.72 4.13
C LEU A 185 -0.65 9.94 3.22
N VAL A 186 -0.76 8.62 3.23
CA VAL A 186 0.16 7.71 2.55
C VAL A 186 -0.58 6.85 1.54
N ASN A 187 -0.28 7.05 0.26
CA ASN A 187 -0.68 6.19 -0.84
C ASN A 187 0.26 4.98 -0.91
N ILE A 188 -0.26 3.77 -1.00
CA ILE A 188 0.56 2.56 -1.10
C ILE A 188 0.04 1.61 -2.18
N HIS A 189 0.97 0.93 -2.85
CA HIS A 189 0.64 -0.16 -3.76
C HIS A 189 1.58 -1.33 -3.52
N LEU A 190 1.06 -2.41 -2.95
CA LEU A 190 1.83 -3.59 -2.58
C LEU A 190 1.84 -4.67 -3.69
N PHE A 191 2.63 -5.71 -3.48
CA PHE A 191 2.83 -6.80 -4.44
C PHE A 191 1.60 -7.70 -4.60
N HIS A 192 1.33 -8.13 -5.83
CA HIS A 192 0.21 -8.98 -6.21
C HIS A 192 0.61 -10.45 -6.30
N ASP A 193 -0.36 -11.36 -6.25
CA ASP A 193 -0.11 -12.79 -6.40
C ASP A 193 0.06 -13.17 -7.88
N ALA A 194 1.18 -13.80 -8.20
CA ALA A 194 1.45 -14.34 -9.53
C ALA A 194 0.72 -15.66 -9.82
N SER A 195 0.33 -16.42 -8.78
CA SER A 195 -0.27 -17.75 -8.89
C SER A 195 -1.26 -18.06 -7.77
N ASN A 196 -2.52 -18.39 -8.09
CA ASN A 196 -3.46 -18.90 -7.06
C ASN A 196 -2.99 -20.25 -6.49
N LEU A 197 -2.25 -21.05 -7.27
CA LEU A 197 -1.74 -22.34 -6.82
C LEU A 197 -0.69 -22.17 -5.72
N ALA A 198 0.25 -21.25 -5.90
CA ALA A 198 1.24 -20.95 -4.85
C ALA A 198 0.58 -20.30 -3.63
N ALA A 199 -0.45 -19.47 -3.84
CA ALA A 199 -1.22 -18.87 -2.75
C ALA A 199 -2.02 -19.91 -1.93
N CYS A 200 -2.43 -21.04 -2.53
CA CYS A 200 -3.20 -22.08 -1.85
C CYS A 200 -2.36 -23.19 -1.21
N GLU A 201 -1.03 -23.16 -1.36
CA GLU A 201 -0.14 -24.18 -0.78
C GLU A 201 -0.09 -24.12 0.75
N ASN A 202 0.05 -22.91 1.31
CA ASN A 202 0.07 -22.65 2.74
C ASN A 202 -0.36 -21.21 3.03
N PHE A 203 -0.93 -20.98 4.22
CA PHE A 203 -1.15 -19.64 4.77
C PHE A 203 -0.29 -19.38 6.02
N PRO A 204 0.40 -18.22 6.13
CA PRO A 204 0.52 -17.16 5.12
C PRO A 204 1.35 -17.62 3.91
N SER A 205 0.87 -17.28 2.71
CA SER A 205 1.57 -17.59 1.45
C SER A 205 2.85 -16.77 1.29
N VAL A 206 3.70 -17.16 0.33
CA VAL A 206 4.89 -16.37 -0.04
C VAL A 206 4.52 -14.91 -0.39
N TYR A 207 3.41 -14.70 -1.11
CA TYR A 207 2.94 -13.36 -1.47
C TYR A 207 2.49 -12.55 -0.26
N CYS A 208 1.79 -13.18 0.69
CA CYS A 208 1.40 -12.54 1.94
C CYS A 208 2.63 -12.07 2.74
N LYS A 209 3.66 -12.92 2.83
CA LYS A 209 4.92 -12.56 3.51
C LYS A 209 5.63 -11.41 2.82
N THR A 210 5.71 -11.42 1.49
CA THR A 210 6.28 -10.32 0.69
C THR A 210 5.55 -9.00 0.91
N ARG A 211 4.21 -8.99 0.86
CA ARG A 211 3.41 -7.80 1.16
C ARG A 211 3.64 -7.30 2.57
N ARG A 212 3.65 -8.21 3.56
CA ARG A 212 3.90 -7.86 4.96
C ARG A 212 5.25 -7.20 5.14
N ARG A 213 6.31 -7.73 4.52
CA ARG A 213 7.65 -7.15 4.56
C ARG A 213 7.65 -5.71 4.02
N ALA A 214 7.05 -5.50 2.85
CA ALA A 214 6.97 -4.17 2.23
C ALA A 214 6.18 -3.18 3.10
N LEU A 215 5.06 -3.61 3.66
CA LEU A 215 4.24 -2.81 4.56
C LEU A 215 4.97 -2.44 5.86
N VAL A 216 5.62 -3.41 6.51
CA VAL A 216 6.42 -3.20 7.71
C VAL A 216 7.57 -2.24 7.42
N HIS A 217 8.27 -2.42 6.30
CA HIS A 217 9.34 -1.51 5.85
C HIS A 217 8.85 -0.07 5.68
N THR A 218 7.67 0.14 5.07
CA THR A 218 7.08 1.48 4.93
C THR A 218 6.82 2.12 6.29
N ILE A 219 6.19 1.40 7.23
CA ILE A 219 5.83 1.96 8.55
C ILE A 219 7.08 2.21 9.40
N GLU A 220 8.05 1.28 9.36
CA GLU A 220 9.33 1.44 10.05
C GLU A 220 10.06 2.71 9.57
N ARG A 221 10.07 2.96 8.26
CA ARG A 221 10.70 4.16 7.69
C ARG A 221 10.12 5.46 8.26
N PHE A 222 8.84 5.52 8.59
CA PHE A 222 8.25 6.70 9.23
C PHE A 222 8.80 6.93 10.63
N HIS A 223 8.99 5.87 11.40
CA HIS A 223 9.51 5.93 12.77
C HIS A 223 11.02 6.16 12.84
N LEU A 224 11.76 5.75 11.81
CA LEU A 224 13.21 5.96 11.70
C LEU A 224 13.60 7.30 11.05
N ASP A 225 12.62 8.08 10.57
CA ASP A 225 12.86 9.40 9.98
C ASP A 225 13.02 10.45 11.08
N GLU A 226 14.20 10.54 11.70
CA GLU A 226 14.47 11.46 12.81
C GLU A 226 14.30 12.94 12.43
N GLN A 227 14.48 13.29 11.15
CA GLN A 227 14.46 14.69 10.70
C GLN A 227 13.04 15.21 10.51
N ASN A 228 12.14 14.38 9.99
CA ASN A 228 10.72 14.75 9.84
C ASN A 228 9.87 14.27 11.02
N GLY A 229 10.32 13.22 11.72
CA GLY A 229 9.62 12.53 12.80
C GLY A 229 8.24 11.96 12.43
N THR A 230 7.56 11.40 13.42
CA THR A 230 6.33 10.61 13.24
C THR A 230 5.10 11.37 13.70
N VAL A 231 4.02 11.32 12.90
CA VAL A 231 2.71 11.88 13.25
C VAL A 231 1.61 10.83 12.99
N PRO A 232 0.38 11.02 13.49
CA PRO A 232 -0.74 10.13 13.15
C PRO A 232 -0.94 10.04 11.63
N PHE A 233 -1.17 8.86 11.09
CA PHE A 233 -1.23 8.66 9.65
C PHE A 233 -2.41 7.82 9.20
N PHE A 234 -2.94 8.18 8.03
CA PHE A 234 -3.81 7.32 7.22
C PHE A 234 -2.97 6.70 6.10
N LEU A 235 -3.00 5.37 6.01
CA LEU A 235 -2.31 4.58 5.02
C LEU A 235 -3.36 3.86 4.17
N PHE A 236 -3.52 4.28 2.93
CA PHE A 236 -4.57 3.77 2.05
C PHE A 236 -4.07 3.55 0.64
N GLY A 237 -4.65 2.55 -0.02
CA GLY A 237 -4.11 2.09 -1.28
C GLY A 237 -4.61 0.72 -1.70
N ASP A 238 -4.00 0.21 -2.76
CA ASP A 238 -4.10 -1.19 -3.16
C ASP A 238 -3.05 -2.01 -2.38
N PHE A 239 -3.46 -2.55 -1.25
CA PHE A 239 -2.64 -3.43 -0.43
C PHE A 239 -2.45 -4.80 -1.09
N ASN A 240 -3.22 -5.14 -2.12
CA ASN A 240 -3.26 -6.46 -2.71
C ASN A 240 -3.46 -7.60 -1.68
N PHE A 241 -4.02 -7.29 -0.51
CA PHE A 241 -4.35 -8.29 0.50
C PHE A 241 -5.33 -9.29 -0.08
N ARG A 242 -5.04 -10.57 0.13
CA ARG A 242 -5.85 -11.70 -0.33
C ARG A 242 -6.45 -12.41 0.87
N CYS A 243 -7.56 -13.09 0.63
CA CYS A 243 -8.04 -14.05 1.59
C CYS A 243 -7.00 -15.17 1.78
N ASP A 244 -6.99 -15.79 2.96
CA ASP A 244 -6.35 -17.08 3.24
C ASP A 244 -6.85 -18.12 2.21
N THR A 245 -6.15 -18.18 1.07
CA THR A 245 -6.63 -18.89 -0.11
C THR A 245 -6.58 -20.41 0.12
N GLU A 246 -5.63 -20.87 0.92
CA GLU A 246 -5.61 -22.26 1.41
C GLU A 246 -6.89 -22.57 2.22
N GLY A 247 -7.22 -21.74 3.20
CA GLY A 247 -8.42 -21.88 4.02
C GLY A 247 -9.71 -21.80 3.21
N VAL A 248 -9.80 -20.84 2.28
CA VAL A 248 -10.94 -20.70 1.36
C VAL A 248 -11.12 -21.94 0.50
N VAL A 249 -10.05 -22.45 -0.10
CA VAL A 249 -10.13 -23.66 -0.93
C VAL A 249 -10.57 -24.84 -0.08
N LYS A 250 -10.05 -25.02 1.14
CA LYS A 250 -10.47 -26.09 2.06
C LYS A 250 -11.95 -26.00 2.39
N GLU A 251 -12.46 -24.82 2.71
CA GLU A 251 -13.88 -24.59 3.00
C GLU A 251 -14.76 -24.97 1.82
N LEU A 252 -14.41 -24.52 0.61
CA LEU A 252 -15.19 -24.80 -0.60
C LEU A 252 -15.10 -26.26 -1.05
N THR A 253 -14.14 -27.03 -0.55
CA THR A 253 -13.81 -28.37 -1.07
C THR A 253 -13.98 -29.50 -0.06
N GLU A 254 -14.57 -29.24 1.10
CA GLU A 254 -14.76 -30.21 2.20
C GLU A 254 -15.32 -31.57 1.73
N ASN A 255 -16.26 -31.56 0.76
CA ASN A 255 -16.91 -32.77 0.24
C ASN A 255 -16.61 -33.03 -1.25
N LEU A 256 -15.50 -32.49 -1.77
CA LEU A 256 -15.12 -32.57 -3.17
C LEU A 256 -13.86 -33.40 -3.37
N THR A 257 -13.75 -34.05 -4.54
CA THR A 257 -12.56 -34.82 -4.93
C THR A 257 -11.65 -33.97 -5.83
N PRO A 258 -10.36 -33.81 -5.49
CA PRO A 258 -9.41 -33.07 -6.33
C PRO A 258 -8.91 -33.90 -7.52
N HIS A 259 -8.86 -33.28 -8.68
CA HIS A 259 -8.34 -33.84 -9.93
C HIS A 259 -7.32 -32.87 -10.54
N ARG A 260 -6.04 -33.24 -10.49
CA ARG A 260 -4.97 -32.45 -11.09
C ARG A 260 -4.95 -32.66 -12.60
N VAL A 261 -4.91 -31.57 -13.35
CA VAL A 261 -4.73 -31.56 -14.80
C VAL A 261 -3.38 -30.91 -15.08
N GLN A 262 -2.41 -31.74 -15.46
CA GLN A 262 -1.10 -31.30 -15.93
C GLN A 262 -1.12 -31.34 -17.46
N ASN A 263 -0.83 -30.20 -18.10
CA ASN A 263 -0.75 -30.13 -19.54
C ASN A 263 0.72 -30.00 -19.95
N VAL A 264 1.32 -31.09 -20.43
CA VAL A 264 2.77 -31.21 -20.72
C VAL A 264 3.26 -30.20 -21.78
N LYS A 265 2.36 -29.51 -22.50
CA LYS A 265 2.70 -28.57 -23.58
C LYS A 265 2.55 -27.09 -23.22
N ASN A 266 1.70 -26.75 -22.26
CA ASN A 266 1.41 -25.37 -21.87
C ASN A 266 1.34 -25.36 -20.35
N GLU A 267 2.09 -24.50 -19.66
CA GLU A 267 2.16 -24.32 -18.18
C GLU A 267 0.80 -23.97 -17.51
N ASN A 268 -0.23 -24.76 -17.76
CA ASN A 268 -1.62 -24.61 -17.36
C ASN A 268 -1.96 -25.69 -16.35
N ASP A 269 -1.14 -25.80 -15.31
CA ASP A 269 -1.46 -26.64 -14.18
C ASP A 269 -2.73 -26.10 -13.51
N LYS A 270 -3.70 -26.99 -13.33
CA LYS A 270 -4.99 -26.69 -12.69
C LYS A 270 -5.43 -27.86 -11.82
N ILE A 271 -6.24 -27.54 -10.82
CA ILE A 271 -6.91 -28.49 -9.95
C ILE A 271 -8.41 -28.28 -10.10
N HIS A 272 -9.11 -29.34 -10.49
CA HIS A 272 -10.57 -29.39 -10.52
C HIS A 272 -11.07 -30.11 -9.27
N TYR A 273 -12.02 -29.51 -8.56
CA TYR A 273 -12.68 -30.13 -7.42
C TYR A 273 -14.09 -30.53 -7.84
N ARG A 274 -14.36 -31.84 -7.84
CA ARG A 274 -15.60 -32.41 -8.35
C ARG A 274 -16.46 -32.99 -7.23
N ASN A 275 -17.77 -32.87 -7.36
CA ASN A 275 -18.72 -33.49 -6.45
C ASN A 275 -18.89 -35.00 -6.75
N SER A 276 -19.69 -35.70 -5.94
CA SER A 276 -19.96 -37.14 -6.09
C SER A 276 -20.63 -37.54 -7.42
N THR A 277 -21.29 -36.59 -8.10
CA THR A 277 -21.87 -36.81 -9.44
C THR A 277 -20.89 -36.58 -10.59
N GLY A 278 -19.66 -36.13 -10.28
CA GLY A 278 -18.62 -35.84 -11.26
C GLY A 278 -18.64 -34.41 -11.81
N ASN A 279 -19.56 -33.55 -11.35
CA ASN A 279 -19.62 -32.14 -11.76
C ASN A 279 -18.49 -31.35 -11.11
N ASN A 280 -17.85 -30.47 -11.90
CA ASN A 280 -16.83 -29.55 -11.42
C ASN A 280 -17.47 -28.40 -10.63
N VAL A 281 -17.02 -28.19 -9.39
CA VAL A 281 -17.54 -27.15 -8.49
C VAL A 281 -16.54 -26.01 -8.33
N LEU A 282 -15.24 -26.31 -8.19
CA LEU A 282 -14.17 -25.31 -8.09
C LEU A 282 -13.02 -25.67 -9.03
N THR A 283 -12.47 -24.68 -9.72
CA THR A 283 -11.24 -24.79 -10.50
C THR A 283 -10.23 -23.77 -10.03
N VAL A 284 -9.05 -24.26 -9.64
CA VAL A 284 -7.92 -23.43 -9.21
C VAL A 284 -6.76 -23.68 -10.16
N GLY A 285 -6.28 -22.61 -10.79
CA GLY A 285 -5.10 -22.60 -11.64
C GLY A 285 -4.28 -21.34 -11.38
N LYS A 286 -3.11 -21.22 -12.02
CA LYS A 286 -2.21 -20.07 -11.85
C LYS A 286 -2.92 -18.71 -11.95
N LYS A 287 -3.78 -18.54 -12.97
CA LYS A 287 -4.60 -17.33 -13.16
C LYS A 287 -6.09 -17.63 -13.30
N GLU A 288 -6.55 -18.69 -12.64
CA GLU A 288 -7.96 -19.10 -12.66
C GLU A 288 -8.41 -19.49 -11.25
N PHE A 289 -9.57 -19.00 -10.86
CA PHE A 289 -10.26 -19.32 -9.62
C PHE A 289 -11.75 -19.25 -9.92
N SER A 290 -12.35 -20.35 -10.36
CA SER A 290 -13.73 -20.38 -10.85
C SER A 290 -14.57 -21.33 -10.01
N HIS A 291 -15.70 -20.85 -9.51
CA HIS A 291 -16.64 -21.62 -8.68
C HIS A 291 -17.98 -21.75 -9.40
N ALA A 292 -18.73 -22.84 -9.21
CA ALA A 292 -20.03 -23.04 -9.86
C ALA A 292 -21.03 -21.89 -9.58
N ASP A 293 -21.01 -21.38 -8.34
CA ASP A 293 -21.81 -20.22 -7.89
C ASP A 293 -20.95 -18.95 -7.71
N HIS A 294 -19.96 -18.72 -8.59
CA HIS A 294 -18.93 -17.67 -8.43
C HIS A 294 -19.51 -16.30 -8.06
N GLN A 295 -20.60 -15.89 -8.71
CA GLN A 295 -21.14 -14.53 -8.56
C GLN A 295 -21.90 -14.26 -7.26
N LEU A 296 -22.28 -15.32 -6.54
CA LEU A 296 -23.02 -15.21 -5.28
C LEU A 296 -22.13 -15.61 -4.10
N LYS A 297 -21.38 -16.71 -4.23
CA LYS A 297 -20.73 -17.36 -3.11
C LYS A 297 -19.71 -16.47 -2.39
N PHE A 298 -18.99 -15.64 -3.11
CA PHE A 298 -17.93 -14.77 -2.57
C PHE A 298 -18.43 -13.43 -2.02
N LYS A 299 -19.74 -13.15 -2.12
CA LYS A 299 -20.38 -11.94 -1.54
C LYS A 299 -20.99 -12.20 -0.16
N GLU A 300 -20.97 -13.46 0.29
CA GLU A 300 -21.47 -13.88 1.60
C GLU A 300 -20.44 -13.61 2.72
N ASP A 301 -20.93 -13.40 3.95
CA ASP A 301 -20.08 -13.05 5.11
C ASP A 301 -19.06 -14.14 5.52
N TRP A 302 -19.25 -15.41 5.11
CA TRP A 302 -18.32 -16.48 5.48
C TRP A 302 -16.90 -16.21 4.99
N LEU A 303 -16.73 -15.48 3.88
CA LEU A 303 -15.42 -15.20 3.29
C LEU A 303 -14.58 -14.30 4.20
N LYS A 304 -15.20 -13.39 4.95
CA LYS A 304 -14.50 -12.43 5.84
C LYS A 304 -13.66 -13.13 6.91
N LYS A 305 -14.01 -14.36 7.33
CA LYS A 305 -13.20 -15.14 8.28
C LYS A 305 -11.82 -15.51 7.73
N PHE A 306 -11.64 -15.39 6.41
CA PHE A 306 -10.38 -15.62 5.71
C PHE A 306 -9.65 -14.33 5.33
N ASP A 307 -10.18 -13.13 5.61
CA ASP A 307 -9.44 -11.86 5.49
C ASP A 307 -8.49 -11.68 6.69
N ARG A 308 -7.30 -12.28 6.59
CA ARG A 308 -6.41 -12.51 7.74
C ARG A 308 -5.06 -11.82 7.64
N GLU A 309 -4.75 -11.15 6.53
CA GLU A 309 -3.42 -10.54 6.33
C GLU A 309 -3.10 -9.42 7.32
N LEU A 310 -4.12 -8.71 7.82
CA LEU A 310 -3.96 -7.66 8.82
C LEU A 310 -3.75 -8.20 10.24
N GLU A 311 -4.09 -9.47 10.54
CA GLU A 311 -4.03 -10.05 11.90
C GLU A 311 -2.70 -9.78 12.64
N PRO A 312 -1.53 -9.95 12.01
CA PRO A 312 -0.24 -9.75 12.68
C PRO A 312 0.12 -8.28 12.93
N LEU A 313 -0.58 -7.34 12.28
CA LEU A 313 -0.29 -5.90 12.36
C LEU A 313 -1.29 -5.13 13.22
N LYS A 314 -2.24 -5.80 13.89
CA LYS A 314 -3.33 -5.14 14.65
C LYS A 314 -2.85 -4.21 15.77
N ASP A 315 -1.64 -4.42 16.29
CA ASP A 315 -1.03 -3.55 17.31
C ASP A 315 -0.32 -2.31 16.72
N VAL A 316 -0.17 -2.25 15.39
CA VAL A 316 0.54 -1.18 14.66
C VAL A 316 -0.39 -0.45 13.70
N LEU A 317 -1.42 -1.12 13.20
CA LEU A 317 -2.40 -0.60 12.26
C LEU A 317 -3.81 -1.00 12.71
N VAL A 318 -4.72 -0.04 12.62
CA VAL A 318 -6.14 -0.23 12.90
C VAL A 318 -6.96 0.03 11.64
N GLU A 319 -8.11 -0.62 11.55
CA GLU A 319 -9.05 -0.48 10.45
C GLU A 319 -10.48 -0.46 10.98
N TYR A 320 -11.34 0.35 10.36
CA TYR A 320 -12.77 0.28 10.64
C TYR A 320 -13.42 -1.01 10.11
N PRO A 321 -14.48 -1.51 10.75
CA PRO A 321 -15.17 -2.72 10.29
C PRO A 321 -15.65 -2.62 8.83
N ILE A 322 -15.24 -3.58 8.01
CA ILE A 322 -15.65 -3.70 6.61
C ILE A 322 -17.06 -4.25 6.51
N LYS A 323 -17.94 -3.49 5.85
CA LYS A 323 -19.34 -3.86 5.60
C LYS A 323 -19.68 -4.03 4.12
N PHE A 324 -18.69 -3.96 3.25
CA PHE A 324 -18.82 -4.10 1.81
C PHE A 324 -18.23 -5.43 1.32
N VAL A 325 -18.64 -5.89 0.14
CA VAL A 325 -18.13 -7.12 -0.51
C VAL A 325 -16.67 -6.94 -0.96
N PRO A 326 -15.93 -8.00 -1.31
CA PRO A 326 -14.58 -7.85 -1.87
C PRO A 326 -14.48 -6.81 -2.99
N SER A 327 -13.44 -5.97 -2.96
CA SER A 327 -13.26 -4.85 -3.91
C SER A 327 -12.69 -5.29 -5.26
N TYR A 328 -12.21 -6.54 -5.36
CA TYR A 328 -11.53 -7.13 -6.52
C TYR A 328 -11.79 -8.65 -6.58
N PRO A 329 -11.84 -9.31 -7.77
CA PRO A 329 -11.67 -8.76 -9.13
C PRO A 329 -13.00 -8.62 -9.89
N PHE A 330 -13.59 -7.43 -9.98
CA PHE A 330 -14.83 -7.25 -10.75
C PHE A 330 -14.61 -7.41 -12.26
N GLU A 331 -15.65 -7.77 -12.99
CA GLU A 331 -15.68 -7.74 -14.45
C GLU A 331 -15.57 -6.30 -14.95
N GLU A 332 -14.79 -6.11 -16.02
CA GLU A 332 -14.58 -4.82 -16.69
C GLU A 332 -15.65 -4.54 -17.76
N ASP A 333 -16.77 -5.27 -17.73
CA ASP A 333 -17.93 -5.10 -18.62
C ASP A 333 -19.08 -4.34 -17.92
N PRO A 334 -19.43 -3.14 -18.38
CA PRO A 334 -20.60 -2.39 -17.92
C PRO A 334 -21.93 -3.13 -17.91
N GLU A 335 -22.11 -4.18 -18.72
CA GLU A 335 -23.32 -5.01 -18.69
C GLU A 335 -23.35 -5.99 -17.50
N MET A 336 -22.20 -6.24 -16.87
CA MET A 336 -22.02 -7.17 -15.74
C MET A 336 -21.35 -6.47 -14.53
N PRO A 337 -21.88 -5.32 -14.06
CA PRO A 337 -21.17 -4.40 -13.17
C PRO A 337 -20.93 -4.93 -11.75
N THR A 338 -21.57 -6.04 -11.38
CA THR A 338 -21.46 -6.67 -10.06
C THR A 338 -20.75 -8.01 -10.08
N ASP A 339 -20.38 -8.51 -11.26
CA ASP A 339 -19.80 -9.84 -11.40
C ASP A 339 -18.30 -9.79 -11.14
N TYR A 340 -17.78 -10.89 -10.60
CA TYR A 340 -16.35 -11.13 -10.42
C TYR A 340 -15.81 -11.95 -11.59
N MET A 341 -14.61 -11.56 -12.04
CA MET A 341 -13.77 -12.36 -12.91
C MET A 341 -13.32 -13.65 -12.22
N SER A 342 -13.32 -14.74 -12.96
CA SER A 342 -12.80 -16.04 -12.48
C SER A 342 -11.26 -16.13 -12.47
N THR A 343 -10.54 -15.01 -12.35
CA THR A 343 -9.06 -14.99 -12.46
C THR A 343 -8.36 -15.14 -11.11
N ARG A 344 -8.98 -14.67 -10.02
CA ARG A 344 -8.46 -14.69 -8.65
C ARG A 344 -9.59 -14.97 -7.67
N CYS A 345 -9.24 -15.49 -6.49
CA CYS A 345 -10.17 -15.53 -5.38
C CYS A 345 -10.54 -14.08 -4.99
N PRO A 346 -11.83 -13.72 -4.89
CA PRO A 346 -12.23 -12.38 -4.48
C PRO A 346 -11.65 -11.98 -3.12
N ALA A 347 -11.19 -10.74 -3.02
CA ALA A 347 -10.56 -10.21 -1.80
C ALA A 347 -10.75 -8.70 -1.61
N TRP A 348 -10.54 -8.23 -0.39
CA TRP A 348 -10.49 -6.81 -0.03
C TRP A 348 -9.05 -6.28 -0.22
N CYS A 349 -8.69 -6.00 -1.47
CA CYS A 349 -7.37 -5.49 -1.83
C CYS A 349 -7.19 -4.02 -1.45
N ASP A 350 -8.24 -3.23 -1.63
CA ASP A 350 -8.24 -1.78 -1.44
C ASP A 350 -8.69 -1.45 -0.01
N ARG A 351 -7.81 -0.81 0.77
CA ARG A 351 -8.00 -0.62 2.22
C ARG A 351 -7.62 0.78 2.67
N ILE A 352 -8.22 1.20 3.78
CA ILE A 352 -7.87 2.44 4.49
C ILE A 352 -7.52 2.07 5.93
N LEU A 353 -6.22 1.94 6.19
CA LEU A 353 -5.65 1.63 7.49
C LEU A 353 -5.16 2.91 8.16
N MET A 354 -5.05 2.87 9.48
CA MET A 354 -4.66 4.03 10.28
C MET A 354 -3.64 3.63 11.33
N SER A 355 -2.79 4.57 11.72
CA SER A 355 -2.01 4.41 12.95
C SER A 355 -2.96 4.52 14.18
N PRO A 356 -2.69 3.82 15.30
CA PRO A 356 -3.56 3.86 16.48
C PRO A 356 -3.82 5.27 17.02
N GLN A 357 -2.85 6.18 16.86
CA GLN A 357 -2.94 7.58 17.28
C GLN A 357 -4.05 8.37 16.56
N VAL A 358 -4.51 7.89 15.40
CA VAL A 358 -5.61 8.54 14.66
C VAL A 358 -6.89 8.61 15.49
N HIS A 359 -7.15 7.61 16.36
CA HIS A 359 -8.33 7.62 17.22
C HIS A 359 -8.39 8.80 18.19
N GLU A 360 -7.26 9.41 18.53
CA GLU A 360 -7.21 10.56 19.43
C GLU A 360 -7.58 11.87 18.72
N ILE A 361 -7.30 11.95 17.41
CA ILE A 361 -7.44 13.17 16.62
C ILE A 361 -8.74 13.23 15.80
N ILE A 362 -9.43 12.10 15.63
CA ILE A 362 -10.76 12.07 15.03
C ILE A 362 -11.84 12.11 16.10
N ARG A 363 -13.03 12.57 15.73
CA ARG A 363 -14.23 12.41 16.55
C ARG A 363 -14.68 10.95 16.51
N SER A 364 -14.97 10.39 17.69
CA SER A 364 -15.43 9.01 17.83
C SER A 364 -16.80 8.83 17.16
N ASP A 365 -17.02 7.64 16.59
CA ASP A 365 -18.31 7.16 16.04
C ASP A 365 -18.90 7.89 14.83
N ASP A 366 -18.28 9.00 14.37
CA ASP A 366 -18.65 9.70 13.12
C ASP A 366 -17.74 9.28 11.97
N TRP A 367 -17.96 8.07 11.45
CA TRP A 367 -17.25 7.54 10.29
C TRP A 367 -18.16 6.71 9.37
N THR A 368 -17.87 6.73 8.08
CA THR A 368 -18.48 5.81 7.09
C THR A 368 -17.39 5.20 6.23
N TYR A 369 -17.31 3.87 6.21
CA TYR A 369 -16.34 3.09 5.43
C TYR A 369 -17.08 2.22 4.42
N GLY A 370 -16.82 2.40 3.12
CA GLY A 370 -17.63 1.78 2.06
C GLY A 370 -16.97 1.78 0.68
N MET A 371 -17.75 1.39 -0.33
CA MET A 371 -17.33 1.42 -1.74
C MET A 371 -18.12 2.44 -2.56
N ILE A 372 -17.50 2.97 -3.61
CA ILE A 372 -18.13 3.84 -4.61
C ILE A 372 -18.53 2.99 -5.82
N GLY A 373 -19.72 3.24 -6.37
CA GLY A 373 -20.19 2.53 -7.58
C GLY A 373 -20.46 1.05 -7.36
N GLU A 374 -21.06 0.65 -6.23
CA GLU A 374 -21.32 -0.77 -5.92
C GLU A 374 -22.10 -1.50 -7.02
N ALA A 375 -23.02 -0.81 -7.70
CA ALA A 375 -23.82 -1.33 -8.80
C ALA A 375 -23.32 -0.89 -10.20
N VAL A 376 -22.16 -0.24 -10.28
CA VAL A 376 -21.58 0.31 -11.53
C VAL A 376 -20.25 -0.38 -11.82
N CYS A 377 -19.93 -0.56 -13.11
CA CYS A 377 -18.63 -1.06 -13.53
C CYS A 377 -17.61 0.08 -13.40
N MET A 378 -16.76 -0.01 -12.36
CA MET A 378 -15.75 1.01 -12.02
C MET A 378 -14.33 0.56 -12.41
N GLY A 379 -14.21 -0.56 -13.13
CA GLY A 379 -12.96 -1.31 -13.35
C GLY A 379 -12.96 -2.64 -12.59
N ASP A 380 -11.84 -3.36 -12.67
CA ASP A 380 -11.66 -4.62 -11.93
C ASP A 380 -11.49 -4.42 -10.42
N HIS A 381 -11.14 -3.20 -10.02
CA HIS A 381 -11.23 -2.69 -8.66
C HIS A 381 -12.36 -1.67 -8.54
N LYS A 382 -13.08 -1.68 -7.41
CA LYS A 382 -14.00 -0.60 -7.04
C LYS A 382 -13.38 0.32 -6.00
N PRO A 383 -13.52 1.67 -6.14
CA PRO A 383 -12.96 2.59 -5.16
C PRO A 383 -13.50 2.35 -3.76
N VAL A 384 -12.61 2.35 -2.77
CA VAL A 384 -12.94 2.23 -1.35
C VAL A 384 -12.74 3.59 -0.70
N TYR A 385 -13.66 3.98 0.18
CA TYR A 385 -13.63 5.28 0.83
C TYR A 385 -13.88 5.21 2.33
N LEU A 386 -13.31 6.18 3.06
CA LEU A 386 -13.54 6.44 4.46
C LEU A 386 -13.87 7.93 4.64
N THR A 387 -14.96 8.22 5.34
CA THR A 387 -15.25 9.56 5.86
C THR A 387 -14.97 9.59 7.36
N VAL A 388 -14.34 10.66 7.84
CA VAL A 388 -14.08 10.91 9.26
C VAL A 388 -14.18 12.41 9.55
N ARG A 389 -14.39 12.76 10.83
CA ARG A 389 -14.31 14.13 11.33
C ARG A 389 -13.02 14.36 12.09
N LEU A 390 -12.14 15.19 11.55
CA LEU A 390 -10.87 15.57 12.17
C LEU A 390 -11.11 16.68 13.20
N LYS A 391 -10.74 16.45 14.46
CA LYS A 391 -10.74 17.50 15.50
C LYS A 391 -9.68 18.54 15.16
N PRO A 392 -9.88 19.84 15.42
CA PRO A 392 -8.87 20.87 15.20
C PRO A 392 -7.78 20.86 16.28
N ASN A 393 -6.62 21.45 15.98
CA ASN A 393 -5.49 21.64 16.90
C ASN A 393 -5.02 20.36 17.61
N LYS A 394 -4.91 19.24 16.87
CA LYS A 394 -4.43 17.94 17.39
C LYS A 394 -3.13 17.48 16.72
N GLY A 395 -2.45 16.53 17.36
CA GLY A 395 -1.14 16.06 16.91
C GLY A 395 0.00 16.92 17.48
N PRO A 396 1.26 16.49 17.28
CA PRO A 396 2.40 17.16 17.86
C PRO A 396 2.59 18.54 17.20
N SER A 397 2.73 19.58 18.03
CA SER A 397 3.09 20.93 17.57
C SER A 397 4.50 20.99 16.96
N ASP A 398 5.34 20.01 17.29
CA ASP A 398 6.67 19.79 16.70
C ASP A 398 6.80 18.29 16.35
N PRO A 399 6.72 17.92 15.06
CA PRO A 399 6.81 16.54 14.65
C PRO A 399 8.23 15.94 14.80
N THR A 400 9.26 16.74 15.05
CA THR A 400 10.68 16.29 15.14
C THR A 400 11.07 15.66 16.49
N GLY A 401 10.10 15.47 17.40
CA GLY A 401 10.32 14.74 18.63
C GLY A 401 10.74 13.28 18.37
N VAL A 402 11.74 12.78 19.10
CA VAL A 402 12.25 11.42 18.94
C VAL A 402 11.15 10.40 19.27
N SER A 403 10.63 9.72 18.25
CA SER A 403 9.72 8.57 18.41
C SER A 403 10.52 7.27 18.41
N GLN A 404 10.44 6.49 19.49
CA GLN A 404 11.00 5.14 19.48
C GLN A 404 10.12 4.22 18.63
N LEU A 405 10.74 3.27 17.93
CA LEU A 405 10.04 2.22 17.19
C LEU A 405 9.17 1.40 18.18
N PRO A 406 7.85 1.29 17.98
CA PRO A 406 7.00 0.48 18.83
C PRO A 406 7.50 -0.97 18.91
N GLU A 407 7.45 -1.60 20.09
CA GLU A 407 7.95 -2.97 20.29
C GLU A 407 7.26 -3.98 19.36
N SER A 408 5.95 -3.82 19.14
CA SER A 408 5.17 -4.62 18.19
C SER A 408 5.71 -4.52 16.76
N LEU A 409 6.07 -3.30 16.32
CA LEU A 409 6.68 -3.06 15.02
C LEU A 409 8.10 -3.62 14.96
N SER A 410 8.92 -3.45 16.00
CA SER A 410 10.27 -4.02 16.07
C SER A 410 10.25 -5.55 15.96
N ASN A 411 9.30 -6.22 16.62
CA ASN A 411 9.12 -7.65 16.51
C ASN A 411 8.75 -8.08 15.08
N LEU A 412 7.89 -7.32 14.40
CA LEU A 412 7.53 -7.58 12.99
C LEU A 412 8.71 -7.38 12.04
N VAL A 413 9.54 -6.35 12.26
CA VAL A 413 10.78 -6.11 11.49
C VAL A 413 11.72 -7.31 11.64
N ASN A 414 11.98 -7.74 12.86
CA ASN A 414 12.85 -8.90 13.13
C ASN A 414 12.32 -10.19 12.47
N GLN A 415 11.00 -10.41 12.51
CA GLN A 415 10.37 -11.53 11.80
C GLN A 415 10.56 -11.43 10.27
N ALA A 416 10.35 -10.24 9.69
CA ALA A 416 10.48 -10.02 8.26
C ALA A 416 11.92 -10.23 7.75
N LEU A 417 12.94 -9.86 8.55
CA LEU A 417 14.35 -10.09 8.26
C LEU A 417 14.73 -11.59 8.32
N ASN A 418 14.20 -12.32 9.29
CA ASN A 418 14.42 -13.77 9.40
C ASN A 418 13.80 -14.52 8.22
N ASP A 419 12.57 -14.16 7.83
CA ASP A 419 11.90 -14.70 6.65
C ASP A 419 12.71 -14.41 5.36
N ASP A 420 13.37 -13.25 5.27
CA ASP A 420 14.22 -12.90 4.13
C ASP A 420 15.47 -13.76 4.03
N SER A 421 16.14 -13.99 5.17
CA SER A 421 17.32 -14.87 5.21
C SER A 421 16.97 -16.27 4.72
N LEU A 422 15.83 -16.82 5.18
CA LEU A 422 15.35 -18.14 4.75
C LEU A 422 14.95 -18.17 3.27
N TRP A 423 14.28 -17.12 2.80
CA TRP A 423 13.80 -17.05 1.42
C TRP A 423 14.97 -16.87 0.44
N MET A 424 15.98 -16.06 0.77
CA MET A 424 17.21 -15.94 -0.04
C MET A 424 18.03 -17.24 -0.03
N GLU A 425 18.09 -17.96 1.09
CA GLU A 425 18.70 -19.30 1.12
C GLU A 425 17.97 -20.27 0.19
N GLN A 426 16.63 -20.28 0.18
CA GLN A 426 15.83 -21.13 -0.71
C GLN A 426 16.01 -20.77 -2.18
N SER A 427 15.99 -19.48 -2.55
CA SER A 427 16.18 -19.06 -3.94
C SER A 427 17.57 -19.40 -4.47
N VAL A 428 18.62 -19.32 -3.63
CA VAL A 428 19.99 -19.71 -4.01
C VAL A 428 20.09 -21.23 -4.21
N VAL A 429 19.36 -22.03 -3.42
CA VAL A 429 19.31 -23.48 -3.58
C VAL A 429 18.58 -23.86 -4.86
N ASP A 430 17.47 -23.21 -5.19
CA ASP A 430 16.70 -23.46 -6.42
C ASP A 430 17.47 -23.05 -7.69
N ASP A 431 18.16 -21.91 -7.65
CA ASP A 431 19.07 -21.50 -8.74
C ASP A 431 20.26 -22.45 -8.90
N SER A 432 20.72 -23.09 -7.82
CA SER A 432 21.82 -24.07 -7.90
C SER A 432 21.41 -25.42 -8.52
N ASN A 433 20.11 -25.71 -8.57
CA ASN A 433 19.53 -26.88 -9.23
C ASN A 433 19.17 -26.62 -10.72
N ALA A 434 19.19 -25.37 -11.17
CA ALA A 434 19.07 -25.01 -12.59
C ALA A 434 20.45 -25.06 -13.27
N SER A 435 20.68 -26.05 -14.14
CA SER A 435 21.98 -26.31 -14.76
C SER A 435 22.50 -25.17 -15.66
N ASN A 436 23.76 -24.78 -15.42
CA ASN A 436 24.73 -24.13 -16.32
C ASN A 436 24.24 -22.96 -17.21
N SER A 437 24.26 -21.74 -16.67
CA SER A 437 24.69 -20.57 -17.44
C SER A 437 25.66 -19.72 -16.60
N SER A 438 26.76 -19.29 -17.22
CA SER A 438 27.83 -18.54 -16.57
C SER A 438 27.40 -17.09 -16.36
N VAL A 439 26.88 -16.78 -15.17
CA VAL A 439 26.71 -15.40 -14.67
C VAL A 439 27.50 -15.28 -13.37
N ALA A 440 28.24 -14.18 -13.23
CA ALA A 440 29.21 -13.95 -12.16
C ALA A 440 28.62 -14.22 -10.76
N LYS A 441 29.27 -15.12 -10.02
CA LYS A 441 28.89 -15.45 -8.64
C LYS A 441 29.44 -14.40 -7.68
N SER A 442 28.60 -13.50 -7.19
CA SER A 442 28.93 -12.71 -6.00
C SER A 442 28.65 -13.55 -4.75
N ARG A 443 29.70 -13.85 -3.96
CA ARG A 443 29.57 -14.47 -2.64
C ARG A 443 29.83 -13.42 -1.58
N TYR A 444 28.90 -13.23 -0.65
CA TYR A 444 29.15 -12.50 0.58
C TYR A 444 29.72 -13.48 1.63
N ILE A 445 30.90 -13.18 2.17
CA ILE A 445 31.51 -13.98 3.24
C ILE A 445 31.28 -13.24 4.56
N LEU A 446 30.58 -13.88 5.49
CA LEU A 446 30.50 -13.45 6.87
C LEU A 446 31.86 -13.73 7.55
N MET A 447 32.68 -12.69 7.78
CA MET A 447 33.90 -12.85 8.56
C MET A 447 33.56 -12.98 10.05
N LYS A 448 33.73 -14.20 10.60
CA LYS A 448 33.82 -14.38 12.06
C LYS A 448 35.16 -13.83 12.56
N LYS A 449 35.11 -12.98 13.59
CA LYS A 449 36.30 -12.40 14.24
C LYS A 449 37.21 -13.54 14.74
N GLY A 450 38.43 -13.60 14.20
CA GLY A 450 39.44 -14.59 14.60
C GLY A 450 39.83 -14.39 16.07
N ALA A 451 39.95 -15.50 16.80
CA ALA A 451 40.40 -15.50 18.19
C ALA A 451 41.81 -14.91 18.30
N SER A 452 41.96 -13.86 19.12
CA SER A 452 43.25 -13.30 19.51
C SER A 452 43.97 -14.24 20.48
N SER A 453 45.23 -14.56 20.20
CA SER A 453 46.21 -15.12 21.13
C SER A 453 47.40 -14.16 21.29
N PRO A 454 48.17 -14.22 22.38
CA PRO A 454 48.42 -13.05 23.23
C PRO A 454 49.70 -12.26 22.92
N CYS A 455 49.66 -10.99 23.37
CA CYS A 455 50.74 -10.00 23.36
C CYS A 455 52.04 -10.48 24.00
N LYS A 456 53.17 -9.94 23.50
CA LYS A 456 54.37 -9.69 24.31
C LYS A 456 54.46 -8.19 24.64
N GLU A 457 54.44 -7.94 25.95
CA GLU A 457 54.94 -6.80 26.75
C GLU A 457 56.22 -6.14 26.16
N ALA A 458 56.61 -4.88 26.40
CA ALA A 458 56.31 -3.75 27.30
C ALA A 458 57.38 -2.63 26.98
N PRO A 459 57.60 -1.54 27.74
CA PRO A 459 56.73 -0.56 28.42
C PRO A 459 57.14 0.93 28.20
N ASP A 460 56.42 1.83 28.89
CA ASP A 460 56.81 3.17 29.38
C ASP A 460 56.73 4.36 28.39
N GLU A 461 56.26 5.56 28.74
CA GLU A 461 55.95 6.16 30.05
C GLU A 461 55.06 7.43 29.86
N ALA A 462 54.32 7.78 30.92
CA ALA A 462 53.89 9.11 31.33
C ALA A 462 52.77 9.90 30.58
N GLY A 463 51.68 10.20 31.32
CA GLY A 463 51.12 11.56 31.34
C GLY A 463 49.59 11.73 31.33
N ALA A 464 49.02 11.82 32.54
CA ALA A 464 47.85 12.65 32.93
C ALA A 464 46.39 12.27 32.52
N LEU A 465 45.69 11.69 33.51
CA LEU A 465 44.39 12.09 34.10
C LEU A 465 43.30 12.64 33.14
N ALA A 466 42.31 11.84 32.73
CA ALA A 466 41.11 11.42 33.48
C ALA A 466 39.96 12.47 33.54
N ILE A 467 38.97 12.32 32.65
CA ILE A 467 37.54 12.51 32.95
C ILE A 467 36.79 11.28 32.40
N LYS A 468 36.10 10.57 33.30
CA LYS A 468 35.20 9.42 33.07
C LYS A 468 33.91 9.89 32.37
N SER A 469 33.53 9.29 31.24
CA SER A 469 32.70 8.09 31.04
C SER A 469 31.20 8.34 31.22
N ASP A 470 30.46 8.12 30.13
CA ASP A 470 29.36 7.15 29.95
C ASP A 470 28.79 7.45 28.54
N GLY A 471 28.83 6.61 27.50
CA GLY A 471 28.94 5.16 27.40
C GLY A 471 27.62 4.61 26.86
N LEU A 472 27.47 4.48 25.54
CA LEU A 472 26.55 3.58 24.81
C LEU A 472 26.78 3.76 23.28
N ASP A 473 27.76 3.04 22.73
CA ASP A 473 27.94 2.88 21.27
C ASP A 473 27.18 1.63 20.81
N THR A 474 26.22 1.81 19.92
CA THR A 474 25.59 0.74 19.14
C THR A 474 26.41 0.49 17.87
N GLU A 475 27.22 -0.58 17.85
CA GLU A 475 28.03 -0.97 16.68
C GLU A 475 27.16 -1.63 15.59
N SER A 476 27.06 -0.97 14.43
CA SER A 476 26.46 -1.48 13.20
C SER A 476 27.50 -2.29 12.40
N ALA A 477 27.15 -3.52 11.97
CA ALA A 477 27.98 -4.35 11.12
C ALA A 477 27.88 -3.88 9.65
N MET A 478 28.99 -3.42 9.07
CA MET A 478 29.06 -3.05 7.65
C MET A 478 29.32 -4.26 6.74
N LEU A 479 28.52 -4.40 5.69
CA LEU A 479 28.74 -5.31 4.55
C LEU A 479 29.41 -4.53 3.41
N LEU A 480 30.61 -4.94 2.99
CA LEU A 480 31.31 -4.40 1.81
C LEU A 480 31.26 -5.41 0.66
N LYS A 481 30.90 -4.92 -0.53
CA LYS A 481 30.83 -5.67 -1.78
C LYS A 481 32.18 -5.65 -2.48
N GLU A 482 32.87 -6.78 -2.55
CA GLU A 482 34.03 -6.95 -3.43
C GLU A 482 33.57 -7.49 -4.79
N THR A 483 33.98 -6.82 -5.87
CA THR A 483 33.73 -7.27 -7.25
C THR A 483 35.08 -7.66 -7.83
N THR A 484 35.32 -8.96 -8.03
CA THR A 484 36.45 -9.45 -8.82
C THR A 484 36.02 -9.67 -10.27
N VAL A 485 36.82 -9.15 -11.21
CA VAL A 485 36.66 -9.26 -12.67
C VAL A 485 36.87 -10.69 -13.13
#